data_AF-A0A6L3EYQ0-F1
#
_entry.id   AF-A0A6L3EYQ0-F1
#
_cell.length_a   1.000
_cell.length_b   1.000
_cell.length_c   1.000
_cell.angle_alpha   90.00
_cell.angle_beta   90.00
_cell.angle_gamma   90.00
#
_symmetry.space_group_name_H-M   'P 1'
#
loop_
_entity.id
_entity.type
_entity.pdbx_description
1 polymer ?
#
loop_
_entity_poly.entity_id
_entity_poly.type
_entity_poly.pdbx_seq_one_letter_code
_entity_poly.pdbx_strand_id
1 'polypeptide(L)'
;MFEVNGVYANRRGRYTVLAVNPPKMKVRYDDGTVADLKIDLQERIWENIAVEFQAQEASRQARAARRRPASNENSYFIKVISVLTTDEMAFPGWTEQVVLEPQPHQDVKVKFGDRLIFYAIESRTFFAVATITGELKKANPKKYFYNLDMKKAGFFAIDIDASVDDLNKGAEVEFIELETQPKFKNLRLEAETYLEINEDDFELLAELLTEVVEDDDDEDDDIDEVVDEDTFIEDSID
;
A
#
# COMPACT_ATOMS: atom_id res chain seq x y z
N MET A 1 -5.72 22.38 -18.50
CA MET A 1 -5.89 23.77 -18.02
C MET A 1 -5.53 23.84 -16.55
N PHE A 2 -4.57 24.70 -16.18
CA PHE A 2 -4.10 24.86 -14.80
C PHE A 2 -4.86 25.99 -14.09
N GLU A 3 -5.26 25.75 -12.84
CA GLU A 3 -5.94 26.72 -11.98
C GLU A 3 -5.02 27.28 -10.91
N VAL A 4 -5.15 28.57 -10.60
CA VAL A 4 -4.40 29.20 -9.51
C VAL A 4 -4.86 28.61 -8.17
N ASN A 5 -3.91 28.23 -7.33
CA ASN A 5 -4.05 27.40 -6.12
C ASN A 5 -4.40 25.93 -6.37
N GLY A 6 -4.47 25.49 -7.64
CA GLY A 6 -4.56 24.07 -7.95
C GLY A 6 -3.23 23.36 -7.64
N VAL A 7 -3.35 22.12 -7.16
CA VAL A 7 -2.22 21.24 -6.84
C VAL A 7 -2.05 20.24 -7.96
N TYR A 8 -0.83 20.10 -8.45
CA TYR A 8 -0.48 19.27 -9.59
C TYR A 8 0.86 18.56 -9.32
N ALA A 9 1.21 17.56 -10.11
CA ALA A 9 2.49 16.86 -10.01
C ALA A 9 3.21 16.81 -11.35
N ASN A 10 4.54 16.74 -11.30
CA ASN A 10 5.40 16.38 -12.42
C ASN A 10 6.57 15.53 -11.90
N ARG A 11 7.52 15.17 -12.78
CA ARG A 11 8.71 14.36 -12.41
C ARG A 11 9.59 14.94 -11.30
N ARG A 12 9.42 16.22 -10.94
CA ARG A 12 10.15 16.86 -9.83
C ARG A 12 9.37 16.86 -8.51
N GLY A 13 8.15 16.34 -8.51
CA GLY A 13 7.28 16.30 -7.35
C GLY A 13 6.06 17.21 -7.48
N ARG A 14 5.36 17.34 -6.36
CA ARG A 14 4.13 18.12 -6.24
C ARG A 14 4.41 19.62 -6.26
N TYR A 15 3.52 20.36 -6.91
CA TYR A 15 3.56 21.81 -6.95
C TYR A 15 2.17 22.43 -6.90
N THR A 16 2.06 23.56 -6.21
CA THR A 16 0.89 24.44 -6.22
C THR A 16 1.09 25.56 -7.24
N VAL A 17 0.10 25.83 -8.08
CA VAL A 17 0.15 26.96 -9.01
C VAL A 17 -0.12 28.26 -8.26
N LEU A 18 0.85 29.16 -8.24
CA LEU A 18 0.73 30.48 -7.59
C LEU A 18 0.17 31.55 -8.52
N ALA A 19 0.49 31.48 -9.81
CA ALA A 19 -0.01 32.41 -10.81
C ALA A 19 0.08 31.81 -12.22
N VAL A 20 -0.91 32.09 -13.06
CA VAL A 20 -0.92 31.69 -14.47
C VAL A 20 -0.78 32.95 -15.32
N ASN A 21 0.36 33.11 -16.00
CA ASN A 21 0.67 34.26 -16.85
C ASN A 21 1.22 33.75 -18.19
N PRO A 22 0.35 33.44 -19.17
CA PRO A 22 0.76 32.83 -20.43
C PRO A 22 1.95 33.57 -21.07
N PRO A 23 2.99 32.83 -21.52
CA PRO A 23 3.05 31.38 -21.74
C PRO A 23 3.57 30.56 -20.53
N LYS A 24 3.72 31.18 -19.35
CA LYS A 24 4.31 30.55 -18.17
C LYS A 24 3.34 30.55 -16.98
N MET A 25 3.59 29.68 -16.02
CA MET A 25 2.95 29.73 -14.71
C MET A 25 4.02 29.69 -13.64
N LYS A 26 3.78 30.43 -12.56
CA LYS A 26 4.61 30.39 -11.37
C LYS A 26 4.03 29.34 -10.43
N VAL A 27 4.88 28.43 -9.97
CA VAL A 27 4.49 27.34 -9.08
C VAL A 27 5.39 27.31 -7.85
N ARG A 28 4.90 26.70 -6.78
CA ARG A 28 5.67 26.40 -5.57
C ARG A 28 5.64 24.90 -5.33
N TYR A 29 6.81 24.29 -5.23
CA TYR A 29 6.98 22.90 -4.85
C TYR A 29 6.88 22.73 -3.32
N ASP A 30 6.67 21.50 -2.87
CA ASP A 30 6.52 21.18 -1.44
C ASP A 30 7.81 21.43 -0.63
N ASP A 31 8.98 21.39 -1.28
CA ASP A 31 10.27 21.81 -0.73
C ASP A 31 10.39 23.34 -0.53
N GLY A 32 9.32 24.08 -0.85
CA GLY A 32 9.25 25.53 -0.76
C GLY A 32 9.87 26.26 -1.95
N THR A 33 10.47 25.56 -2.91
CA THR A 33 11.09 26.18 -4.09
C THR A 33 10.03 26.73 -5.04
N VAL A 34 10.33 27.88 -5.64
CA VAL A 34 9.45 28.55 -6.59
C VAL A 34 10.06 28.49 -7.98
N ALA A 35 9.28 28.10 -8.98
CA ALA A 35 9.73 28.00 -10.36
C ALA A 35 8.72 28.58 -11.35
N ASP A 36 9.23 29.08 -12.47
CA ASP A 36 8.41 29.44 -13.63
C ASP A 36 8.41 28.29 -14.63
N LEU A 37 7.25 27.65 -14.83
CA LEU A 37 7.05 26.53 -15.75
C LEU A 37 6.34 27.00 -17.03
N LYS A 38 6.63 26.38 -18.17
CA LYS A 38 5.88 26.61 -19.41
C LYS A 38 4.56 25.86 -19.36
N ILE A 39 3.45 26.55 -19.62
CA ILE A 39 2.09 25.95 -19.54
C ILE A 39 1.97 24.78 -20.52
N ASP A 40 2.29 25.00 -21.80
CA ASP A 40 2.19 23.97 -22.85
C ASP A 40 2.98 22.68 -22.54
N LEU A 41 4.11 22.81 -21.84
CA LEU A 41 4.92 21.65 -21.47
C LEU A 41 4.27 20.87 -20.32
N GLN A 42 3.73 21.59 -19.32
CA GLN A 42 3.07 20.94 -18.20
C GLN A 42 1.73 20.34 -18.62
N GLU A 43 1.00 20.94 -19.58
CA GLU A 43 -0.21 20.33 -20.14
C GLU A 43 0.09 19.01 -20.82
N ARG A 44 1.17 18.92 -21.61
CA ARG A 44 1.59 17.67 -22.25
C ARG A 44 2.04 16.60 -21.25
N ILE A 45 2.74 17.01 -20.18
CA ILE A 45 3.12 16.09 -19.08
C ILE A 45 1.87 15.57 -18.39
N TRP A 46 0.91 16.44 -18.12
CA TRP A 46 -0.37 16.08 -17.52
C TRP A 46 -1.22 15.18 -18.41
N GLU A 47 -1.28 15.45 -19.71
CA GLU A 47 -2.00 14.59 -20.67
C GLU A 47 -1.39 13.19 -20.71
N ASN A 48 -0.06 13.07 -20.71
CA ASN A 48 0.60 11.76 -20.67
C ASN A 48 0.33 11.02 -19.36
N ILE A 49 0.43 11.69 -18.21
CA ILE A 49 0.12 11.10 -16.90
C ILE A 49 -1.36 10.70 -16.82
N ALA A 50 -2.27 11.53 -17.33
CA ALA A 50 -3.70 11.24 -17.32
C ALA A 50 -4.07 10.08 -18.27
N VAL A 51 -3.39 9.96 -19.41
CA VAL A 51 -3.54 8.84 -20.34
C VAL A 51 -3.01 7.54 -19.71
N GLU A 52 -1.90 7.60 -18.98
CA GLU A 52 -1.35 6.45 -18.24
C GLU A 52 -2.30 6.02 -17.12
N PHE A 53 -2.83 6.97 -16.35
CA PHE A 53 -3.83 6.72 -15.32
C PHE A 53 -5.15 6.16 -15.89
N GLN A 54 -5.62 6.68 -17.02
CA GLN A 54 -6.81 6.16 -17.71
C GLN A 54 -6.59 4.80 -18.37
N ALA A 55 -5.37 4.51 -18.86
CA ALA A 55 -5.01 3.19 -19.37
C ALA A 55 -4.93 2.17 -18.23
N GLN A 56 -4.44 2.57 -17.06
CA GLN A 56 -4.49 1.81 -15.82
C GLN A 56 -5.95 1.53 -15.43
N GLU A 57 -6.83 2.55 -15.38
CA GLU A 57 -8.28 2.39 -15.12
C GLU A 57 -9.03 1.50 -16.14
N ALA A 58 -8.73 1.63 -17.43
CA ALA A 58 -9.35 0.80 -18.47
C ALA A 58 -8.86 -0.65 -18.42
N SER A 59 -7.58 -0.86 -18.07
CA SER A 59 -7.03 -2.20 -17.84
C SER A 59 -7.59 -2.83 -16.55
N ARG A 60 -7.83 -2.01 -15.51
CA ARG A 60 -8.51 -2.38 -14.25
C ARG A 60 -9.93 -2.89 -14.52
N GLN A 61 -10.73 -2.15 -15.30
CA GLN A 61 -12.10 -2.57 -15.66
C GLN A 61 -12.13 -3.86 -16.50
N ALA A 62 -11.18 -4.02 -17.44
CA ALA A 62 -11.11 -5.22 -18.28
C ALA A 62 -10.59 -6.47 -17.53
N ARG A 63 -9.76 -6.28 -16.49
CA ARG A 63 -9.22 -7.36 -15.64
C ARG A 63 -10.18 -7.74 -14.52
N ALA A 64 -10.88 -6.78 -13.92
CA ALA A 64 -11.98 -7.02 -12.97
C ALA A 64 -13.09 -7.89 -13.61
N ALA A 65 -13.42 -7.65 -14.88
CA ALA A 65 -14.37 -8.47 -15.63
C ALA A 65 -13.90 -9.92 -15.94
N ARG A 66 -12.61 -10.25 -15.74
CA ARG A 66 -12.02 -11.58 -16.00
C ARG A 66 -11.70 -12.36 -14.73
N ARG A 67 -11.79 -11.75 -13.54
CA ARG A 67 -11.52 -12.42 -12.28
C ARG A 67 -12.75 -13.24 -11.85
N ARG A 68 -12.49 -14.43 -11.28
CA ARG A 68 -13.48 -15.42 -10.84
C ARG A 68 -14.56 -14.77 -9.97
N PRO A 69 -15.80 -15.28 -9.94
CA PRO A 69 -16.86 -14.68 -9.15
C PRO A 69 -16.44 -14.68 -7.68
N ALA A 70 -16.14 -13.49 -7.14
CA ALA A 70 -16.08 -13.27 -5.71
C ALA A 70 -17.45 -13.71 -5.16
N SER A 71 -17.46 -14.64 -4.23
CA SER A 71 -18.66 -14.93 -3.46
C SER A 71 -19.10 -13.64 -2.80
N ASN A 72 -20.30 -13.17 -3.17
CA ASN A 72 -21.01 -11.96 -2.73
C ASN A 72 -21.24 -11.82 -1.19
N GLU A 73 -20.41 -12.43 -0.34
CA GLU A 73 -20.57 -12.45 1.12
C GLU A 73 -19.35 -12.00 1.93
N ASN A 74 -18.16 -11.82 1.33
CA ASN A 74 -16.97 -11.45 2.09
C ASN A 74 -16.85 -9.93 2.20
N SER A 75 -16.51 -9.45 3.38
CA SER A 75 -16.30 -8.02 3.65
C SER A 75 -14.83 -7.65 3.54
N TYR A 76 -14.57 -6.38 3.24
CA TYR A 76 -13.23 -5.84 3.04
C TYR A 76 -12.95 -4.78 4.10
N PHE A 77 -11.78 -4.86 4.73
CA PHE A 77 -11.42 -3.97 5.82
C PHE A 77 -10.01 -3.42 5.68
N ILE A 78 -9.81 -2.19 6.13
CA ILE A 78 -8.50 -1.67 6.47
C ILE A 78 -8.24 -2.00 7.95
N LYS A 79 -7.18 -2.76 8.20
CA LYS A 79 -6.65 -3.04 9.54
C LYS A 79 -5.57 -2.00 9.86
N VAL A 80 -5.90 -1.11 10.80
CA VAL A 80 -4.99 -0.06 11.27
C VAL A 80 -4.09 -0.63 12.36
N ILE A 81 -2.78 -0.48 12.20
CA ILE A 81 -1.77 -0.86 13.18
C ILE A 81 -0.81 0.29 13.48
N SER A 82 -0.11 0.18 14.59
CA SER A 82 0.99 1.07 14.95
C SER A 82 2.31 0.32 14.78
N VAL A 83 3.20 0.86 13.95
CA VAL A 83 4.54 0.32 13.71
C VAL A 83 5.54 1.46 13.91
N LEU A 84 6.36 1.34 14.96
CA LEU A 84 7.26 2.41 15.37
C LEU A 84 8.53 2.50 14.52
N THR A 85 8.92 1.38 13.89
CA THR A 85 10.14 1.26 13.07
C THR A 85 9.77 0.76 11.68
N THR A 86 10.22 1.48 10.65
CA THR A 86 9.89 1.20 9.24
C THR A 86 10.54 -0.07 8.71
N ASP A 87 11.63 -0.53 9.34
CA ASP A 87 12.57 -1.48 8.75
C ASP A 87 12.51 -2.87 9.41
N GLU A 88 11.68 -3.08 10.44
CA GLU A 88 11.71 -4.32 11.24
C GLU A 88 10.40 -5.11 11.24
N MET A 89 9.32 -4.62 10.61
CA MET A 89 7.97 -5.22 10.62
C MET A 89 7.56 -5.82 11.97
N ALA A 90 8.02 -5.19 13.05
CA ALA A 90 7.99 -5.75 14.38
C ALA A 90 6.75 -5.25 15.12
N PHE A 91 5.59 -5.81 14.76
CA PHE A 91 4.33 -5.50 15.42
C PHE A 91 3.57 -6.76 15.87
N PRO A 92 2.69 -6.63 16.88
CA PRO A 92 1.99 -7.76 17.46
C PRO A 92 1.20 -8.60 16.44
N GLY A 93 1.39 -9.91 16.48
CA GLY A 93 0.66 -10.89 15.67
C GLY A 93 1.16 -11.09 14.24
N TRP A 94 2.12 -10.28 13.76
CA TRP A 94 2.64 -10.39 12.40
C TRP A 94 3.32 -11.73 12.13
N THR A 95 4.34 -12.07 12.94
CA THR A 95 5.10 -13.33 12.81
C THR A 95 4.24 -14.57 13.00
N GLU A 96 3.24 -14.52 13.89
CA GLU A 96 2.33 -15.63 14.11
C GLU A 96 1.16 -15.68 13.12
N GLN A 97 1.08 -14.71 12.20
CA GLN A 97 0.00 -14.55 11.22
C GLN A 97 -1.37 -14.59 11.89
N VAL A 98 -1.53 -13.75 12.92
CA VAL A 98 -2.80 -13.59 13.64
C VAL A 98 -3.15 -12.11 13.79
N VAL A 99 -4.45 -11.83 13.77
CA VAL A 99 -4.99 -10.50 14.03
C VAL A 99 -5.92 -10.50 15.23
N LEU A 100 -5.86 -9.44 16.03
CA LEU A 100 -6.74 -9.22 17.17
C LEU A 100 -8.18 -8.98 16.70
N GLU A 101 -9.14 -9.63 17.35
CA GLU A 101 -10.58 -9.39 17.16
C GLU A 101 -10.93 -7.89 17.32
N PRO A 102 -11.81 -7.32 16.47
CA PRO A 102 -12.28 -5.95 16.61
C PRO A 102 -12.78 -5.69 18.04
N GLN A 103 -12.40 -4.55 18.60
CA GLN A 103 -12.81 -4.22 19.95
C GLN A 103 -14.32 -3.94 20.01
N PRO A 104 -15.01 -4.22 21.14
CA PRO A 104 -16.47 -4.09 21.23
C PRO A 104 -17.03 -2.70 20.91
N HIS A 105 -16.21 -1.65 20.98
CA HIS A 105 -16.60 -0.27 20.69
C HIS A 105 -16.56 0.10 19.19
N GLN A 106 -15.97 -0.76 18.35
CA GLN A 106 -15.80 -0.49 16.91
C GLN A 106 -17.05 -0.84 16.09
N ASP A 107 -18.01 -1.59 16.65
CA ASP A 107 -19.22 -2.10 15.96
C ASP A 107 -18.94 -2.81 14.62
N VAL A 108 -17.73 -3.36 14.47
CA VAL A 108 -17.30 -4.15 13.31
C VAL A 108 -17.26 -5.63 13.68
N LYS A 109 -17.68 -6.49 12.76
CA LYS A 109 -17.57 -7.94 12.88
C LYS A 109 -16.80 -8.48 11.69
N VAL A 110 -15.70 -9.16 11.98
CA VAL A 110 -14.91 -9.88 10.99
C VAL A 110 -15.15 -11.38 11.10
N LYS A 111 -15.06 -12.09 9.99
CA LYS A 111 -15.27 -13.54 9.87
C LYS A 111 -14.26 -14.17 8.91
N PHE A 112 -14.26 -15.50 8.89
CA PHE A 112 -13.51 -16.28 7.91
C PHE A 112 -13.87 -15.85 6.47
N GLY A 113 -12.85 -15.65 5.64
CA GLY A 113 -12.98 -15.22 4.25
C GLY A 113 -12.93 -13.71 4.05
N ASP A 114 -13.10 -12.90 5.11
CA ASP A 114 -12.94 -11.45 5.00
C ASP A 114 -11.49 -11.10 4.69
N ARG A 115 -11.30 -10.01 3.96
CA ARG A 115 -9.98 -9.58 3.48
C ARG A 115 -9.57 -8.27 4.14
N LEU A 116 -8.27 -8.16 4.40
CA LEU A 116 -7.66 -7.09 5.16
C LEU A 116 -6.58 -6.41 4.33
N ILE A 117 -6.60 -5.08 4.28
CA ILE A 117 -5.42 -4.26 3.94
C ILE A 117 -4.84 -3.71 5.23
N PHE A 118 -3.55 -3.92 5.47
CA PHE A 118 -2.87 -3.34 6.62
C PHE A 118 -2.38 -1.92 6.33
N TYR A 119 -2.64 -1.02 7.28
CA TYR A 119 -2.20 0.37 7.26
C TYR A 119 -1.40 0.70 8.51
N ALA A 120 -0.19 1.22 8.35
CA ALA A 120 0.67 1.68 9.43
C ALA A 120 0.47 3.19 9.67
N ILE A 121 0.13 3.56 10.91
CA ILE A 121 -0.20 4.95 11.26
C ILE A 121 1.01 5.89 11.13
N GLU A 122 2.16 5.45 11.61
CA GLU A 122 3.37 6.28 11.74
C GLU A 122 4.00 6.60 10.36
N SER A 123 4.10 5.59 9.49
CA SER A 123 4.59 5.76 8.11
C SER A 123 3.51 6.30 7.16
N ARG A 124 2.23 6.17 7.54
CA ARG A 124 1.06 6.54 6.71
C ARG A 124 1.00 5.75 5.40
N THR A 125 1.33 4.47 5.48
CA THR A 125 1.50 3.59 4.33
C THR A 125 0.63 2.33 4.47
N PHE A 126 0.00 1.92 3.38
CA PHE A 126 -0.56 0.56 3.26
C PHE A 126 0.56 -0.38 2.84
N PHE A 127 0.67 -1.55 3.46
CA PHE A 127 1.87 -2.37 3.28
C PHE A 127 1.61 -3.87 3.14
N ALA A 128 0.39 -4.35 3.40
CA ALA A 128 0.08 -5.76 3.24
C ALA A 128 -1.39 -6.02 2.90
N VAL A 129 -1.61 -7.12 2.19
CA VAL A 129 -2.90 -7.71 1.87
C VAL A 129 -2.97 -9.06 2.57
N ALA A 130 -4.06 -9.36 3.25
CA ALA A 130 -4.26 -10.64 3.91
C ALA A 130 -5.71 -11.11 3.86
N THR A 131 -5.90 -12.41 4.03
CA THR A 131 -7.21 -13.06 4.10
C THR A 131 -7.38 -13.74 5.46
N ILE A 132 -8.55 -13.60 6.09
CA ILE A 132 -8.86 -14.33 7.33
C ILE A 132 -9.14 -15.80 7.02
N THR A 133 -8.27 -16.69 7.50
CA THR A 133 -8.33 -18.15 7.23
C THR A 133 -8.66 -18.97 8.48
N GLY A 134 -8.67 -18.36 9.66
CA GLY A 134 -8.96 -19.05 10.92
C GLY A 134 -10.31 -18.69 11.53
N GLU A 135 -10.92 -19.63 12.25
CA GLU A 135 -11.97 -19.31 13.22
C GLU A 135 -11.43 -18.53 14.43
N LEU A 136 -12.31 -17.80 15.11
CA LEU A 136 -12.00 -17.03 16.31
C LEU A 136 -11.45 -17.93 17.43
N LYS A 137 -10.19 -17.72 17.82
CA LYS A 137 -9.53 -18.42 18.91
C LYS A 137 -9.21 -17.48 20.07
N LYS A 138 -9.57 -17.89 21.29
CA LYS A 138 -9.24 -17.12 22.49
C LYS A 138 -7.87 -17.53 23.04
N ALA A 139 -6.95 -16.58 23.12
CA ALA A 139 -5.59 -16.80 23.61
C ALA A 139 -5.14 -15.66 24.54
N ASN A 140 -4.04 -15.87 25.27
CA ASN A 140 -3.40 -14.81 26.04
C ASN A 140 -2.76 -13.80 25.08
N PRO A 141 -3.12 -12.50 25.10
CA PRO A 141 -2.58 -11.51 24.17
C PRO A 141 -1.06 -11.41 24.16
N LYS A 142 -0.42 -11.61 25.33
CA LYS A 142 1.04 -11.58 25.48
C LYS A 142 1.75 -12.68 24.67
N LYS A 143 1.03 -13.74 24.27
CA LYS A 143 1.56 -14.79 23.40
C LYS A 143 1.90 -14.24 22.00
N TYR A 144 1.16 -13.24 21.55
CA TYR A 144 1.32 -12.62 20.23
C TYR A 144 1.78 -11.16 20.38
N PHE A 145 2.50 -10.85 21.47
CA PHE A 145 3.09 -9.55 21.77
C PHE A 145 2.12 -8.36 21.94
N TYR A 146 0.82 -8.61 21.99
CA TYR A 146 -0.16 -7.55 22.27
C TYR A 146 -0.10 -7.10 23.73
N ASN A 147 -0.04 -5.78 23.94
CA ASN A 147 -0.06 -5.16 25.25
C ASN A 147 -1.49 -4.81 25.71
N LEU A 148 -2.32 -5.84 25.94
CA LEU A 148 -3.69 -5.68 26.43
C LEU A 148 -3.80 -6.08 27.90
N ASP A 149 -4.55 -5.30 28.68
CA ASP A 149 -4.84 -5.60 30.09
C ASP A 149 -6.00 -6.61 30.24
N MET A 150 -5.83 -7.78 29.62
CA MET A 150 -6.80 -8.89 29.72
C MET A 150 -6.12 -10.25 29.63
N LYS A 151 -6.72 -11.25 30.31
CA LYS A 151 -6.19 -12.63 30.36
C LYS A 151 -6.38 -13.40 29.05
N LYS A 152 -7.43 -13.07 28.29
CA LYS A 152 -7.75 -13.68 27.01
C LYS A 152 -8.37 -12.64 26.08
N ALA A 153 -7.88 -12.57 24.85
CA ALA A 153 -8.51 -11.86 23.75
C ALA A 153 -8.83 -12.84 22.61
N GLY A 154 -9.72 -12.43 21.72
CA GLY A 154 -10.02 -13.14 20.49
C GLY A 154 -8.99 -12.84 19.41
N PHE A 155 -8.59 -13.86 18.66
CA PHE A 155 -7.66 -13.75 17.54
C PHE A 155 -8.16 -14.57 16.36
N PHE A 156 -7.96 -14.06 15.15
CA PHE A 156 -8.17 -14.78 13.91
C PHE A 156 -6.82 -15.11 13.29
N ALA A 157 -6.69 -16.29 12.67
CA ALA A 157 -5.54 -16.59 11.83
C ALA A 157 -5.75 -15.92 10.46
N ILE A 158 -4.67 -15.42 9.90
CA ILE A 158 -4.64 -14.80 8.57
C ILE A 158 -3.65 -15.53 7.68
N ASP A 159 -3.83 -15.37 6.38
CA ASP A 159 -2.85 -15.71 5.36
C ASP A 159 -2.47 -14.42 4.64
N ILE A 160 -1.18 -14.18 4.44
CA ILE A 160 -0.68 -12.95 3.82
C ILE A 160 -0.62 -13.20 2.31
N ASP A 161 -1.42 -12.45 1.56
CA ASP A 161 -1.51 -12.56 0.11
C ASP A 161 -0.35 -11.79 -0.57
N ALA A 162 0.00 -10.63 -0.03
CA ALA A 162 1.12 -9.78 -0.46
C ALA A 162 1.57 -8.87 0.69
N SER A 163 2.85 -8.57 0.78
CA SER A 163 3.38 -7.58 1.72
C SER A 163 4.71 -7.01 1.24
N VAL A 164 4.96 -5.75 1.56
CA VAL A 164 6.32 -5.19 1.49
C VAL A 164 7.03 -5.42 2.82
N ASP A 165 8.36 -5.53 2.79
CA ASP A 165 9.18 -5.67 4.00
C ASP A 165 9.66 -4.31 4.56
N ASP A 166 9.73 -3.29 3.71
CA ASP A 166 10.05 -1.90 4.08
C ASP A 166 8.81 -1.00 3.97
N LEU A 167 8.39 -0.42 5.09
CA LEU A 167 7.23 0.48 5.13
C LEU A 167 7.42 1.78 4.31
N ASN A 168 8.64 2.13 3.92
CA ASN A 168 8.92 3.25 3.03
C ASN A 168 8.59 2.94 1.57
N LYS A 169 8.47 1.66 1.21
CA LYS A 169 8.18 1.21 -0.15
C LYS A 169 6.69 0.94 -0.41
N GLY A 170 5.90 0.74 0.65
CA GLY A 170 4.48 0.45 0.52
C GLY A 170 3.66 1.56 -0.15
N ALA A 171 2.37 1.29 -0.36
CA ALA A 171 1.47 2.23 -1.01
C ALA A 171 1.12 3.41 -0.08
N GLU A 172 1.69 4.59 -0.34
CA GLU A 172 1.46 5.77 0.48
C GLU A 172 0.01 6.28 0.38
N VAL A 173 -0.59 6.56 1.53
CA VAL A 173 -1.97 7.06 1.61
C VAL A 173 -2.18 8.36 0.85
N GLU A 174 -1.12 9.14 0.63
CA GLU A 174 -1.20 10.43 -0.04
C GLU A 174 -1.59 10.35 -1.52
N PHE A 175 -1.30 9.23 -2.19
CA PHE A 175 -1.59 9.01 -3.61
C PHE A 175 -2.85 8.19 -3.84
N ILE A 176 -3.51 7.72 -2.77
CA ILE A 176 -4.71 6.89 -2.86
C ILE A 176 -5.96 7.73 -2.58
N GLU A 177 -7.00 7.54 -3.38
CA GLU A 177 -8.32 8.11 -3.15
C GLU A 177 -9.30 6.97 -2.90
N LEU A 178 -9.84 6.90 -1.68
CA LEU A 178 -10.82 5.88 -1.27
C LEU A 178 -12.22 6.48 -1.37
N GLU A 179 -13.10 5.86 -2.16
CA GLU A 179 -14.48 6.32 -2.34
C GLU A 179 -15.31 6.19 -1.07
N THR A 180 -15.12 5.10 -0.32
CA THR A 180 -15.82 4.84 0.94
C THR A 180 -15.27 5.65 2.09
N GLN A 181 -13.98 6.00 2.03
CA GLN A 181 -13.29 6.77 3.07
C GLN A 181 -12.62 8.02 2.46
N PRO A 182 -13.37 8.98 1.91
CA PRO A 182 -12.82 10.14 1.17
C PRO A 182 -11.99 11.09 2.05
N LYS A 183 -12.11 10.96 3.38
CA LYS A 183 -11.36 11.72 4.38
C LYS A 183 -10.32 10.89 5.11
N PHE A 184 -10.03 9.66 4.66
CA PHE A 184 -9.15 8.71 5.35
C PHE A 184 -7.83 9.36 5.79
N LYS A 185 -7.20 10.12 4.89
CA LYS A 185 -5.94 10.87 5.12
C LYS A 185 -5.97 11.81 6.33
N ASN A 186 -7.16 12.30 6.68
CA ASN A 186 -7.40 13.29 7.73
C ASN A 186 -8.07 12.67 8.97
N LEU A 187 -8.35 11.38 8.97
CA LEU A 187 -8.90 10.71 10.14
C LEU A 187 -7.83 10.58 11.22
N ARG A 188 -8.24 10.82 12.46
CA ARG A 188 -7.42 10.44 13.61
C ARG A 188 -7.64 8.95 13.85
N LEU A 189 -6.72 8.15 13.34
CA LEU A 189 -6.78 6.70 13.44
C LEU A 189 -6.19 6.22 14.77
N GLU A 190 -6.81 5.19 15.34
CA GLU A 190 -6.31 4.49 16.53
C GLU A 190 -5.81 3.10 16.12
N ALA A 191 -4.69 2.68 16.71
CA ALA A 191 -4.15 1.35 16.46
C ALA A 191 -5.16 0.25 16.83
N GLU A 192 -5.09 -0.88 16.14
CA GLU A 192 -5.99 -2.02 16.28
C GLU A 192 -7.44 -1.77 15.84
N THR A 193 -7.68 -0.73 15.03
CA THR A 193 -9.00 -0.44 14.46
C THR A 193 -9.22 -1.15 13.14
N TYR A 194 -10.47 -1.53 12.89
CA TYR A 194 -10.94 -2.02 11.59
C TYR A 194 -11.84 -0.96 10.96
N LEU A 195 -11.61 -0.67 9.68
CA LEU A 195 -12.44 0.24 8.90
C LEU A 195 -12.99 -0.52 7.69
N GLU A 196 -14.30 -0.62 7.58
CA GLU A 196 -14.94 -1.25 6.43
C GLU A 196 -14.77 -0.37 5.18
N ILE A 197 -14.45 -1.02 4.07
CA ILE A 197 -14.33 -0.43 2.74
C ILE A 197 -15.10 -1.28 1.72
N ASN A 198 -15.39 -0.71 0.55
CA ASN A 198 -16.00 -1.47 -0.53
C ASN A 198 -14.93 -2.32 -1.25
N GLU A 199 -15.41 -3.21 -2.12
CA GLU A 199 -14.56 -4.06 -2.94
C GLU A 199 -13.65 -3.24 -3.87
N ASP A 200 -14.17 -2.17 -4.47
CA ASP A 200 -13.41 -1.35 -5.42
C ASP A 200 -12.19 -0.67 -4.76
N ASP A 201 -12.39 -0.06 -3.59
CA ASP A 201 -11.31 0.54 -2.79
C ASP A 201 -10.29 -0.52 -2.35
N PHE A 202 -10.76 -1.72 -1.99
CA PHE A 202 -9.89 -2.82 -1.58
C PHE A 202 -9.03 -3.30 -2.75
N GLU A 203 -9.63 -3.56 -3.90
CA GLU A 203 -8.92 -4.06 -5.08
C GLU A 203 -7.93 -3.03 -5.62
N LEU A 204 -8.25 -1.73 -5.54
CA LEU A 204 -7.30 -0.66 -5.83
C LEU A 204 -6.05 -0.76 -4.94
N LEU A 205 -6.24 -0.89 -3.63
CA LEU A 205 -5.13 -1.00 -2.66
C LEU A 205 -4.32 -2.27 -2.88
N ALA A 206 -5.00 -3.40 -3.11
CA ALA A 206 -4.35 -4.69 -3.32
C ALA A 206 -3.53 -4.72 -4.61
N GLU A 207 -4.03 -4.11 -5.69
CA GLU A 207 -3.29 -3.99 -6.96
C GLU A 207 -2.04 -3.16 -6.79
N LEU A 208 -2.14 -1.97 -6.16
CA LEU A 208 -0.99 -1.10 -5.91
C LEU A 208 0.09 -1.81 -5.08
N LEU A 209 -0.32 -2.57 -4.06
CA LEU A 209 0.62 -3.34 -3.25
C LEU A 209 1.29 -4.47 -4.03
N THR A 210 0.55 -5.12 -4.94
CA THR A 210 1.14 -6.18 -5.77
C THR A 210 2.14 -5.61 -6.76
N GLU A 211 1.83 -4.46 -7.37
CA GLU A 211 2.74 -3.74 -8.29
C GLU A 211 4.05 -3.34 -7.59
N VAL A 212 3.96 -2.80 -6.37
CA VAL A 212 5.15 -2.46 -5.57
C VAL A 212 6.00 -3.69 -5.25
N VAL A 213 5.38 -4.82 -4.89
CA VAL A 213 6.11 -6.05 -4.58
C VAL A 213 6.77 -6.62 -5.84
N GLU A 214 6.09 -6.59 -6.98
CA GLU A 214 6.66 -7.02 -8.26
C GLU A 214 7.85 -6.12 -8.69
N ASP A 215 7.74 -4.79 -8.52
CA ASP A 215 8.84 -3.85 -8.83
C ASP A 215 10.05 -4.01 -7.88
N ASP A 216 9.82 -4.41 -6.62
CA ASP A 216 10.89 -4.66 -5.65
C ASP A 216 11.67 -5.95 -5.94
N ASP A 217 11.00 -7.01 -6.41
CA ASP A 217 11.65 -8.26 -6.78
C ASP A 217 12.57 -8.09 -8.03
N ASP A 218 12.25 -7.16 -8.93
CA ASP A 218 13.03 -6.89 -10.15
C ASP A 218 14.37 -6.16 -9.88
N GLU A 219 14.59 -5.57 -8.69
CA GLU A 219 15.86 -4.90 -8.32
C GLU A 219 16.92 -5.86 -7.75
N ASP A 220 16.54 -7.08 -7.35
CA ASP A 220 17.44 -8.06 -6.70
C ASP A 220 18.08 -9.08 -7.67
N ASP A 221 17.72 -9.07 -8.96
CA ASP A 221 18.22 -10.03 -9.96
C ASP A 221 19.64 -9.74 -10.52
N ASP A 222 20.31 -8.68 -10.07
CA ASP A 222 21.64 -8.27 -10.58
C ASP A 222 22.84 -8.66 -9.68
N ILE A 223 22.67 -9.58 -8.71
CA ILE A 223 23.79 -10.09 -7.88
C ILE A 223 23.70 -11.61 -7.69
N ASP A 224 24.24 -12.37 -8.65
CA ASP A 224 25.26 -13.42 -8.43
C ASP A 224 25.27 -14.47 -9.57
N GLU A 225 26.12 -14.26 -10.58
CA GLU A 225 26.85 -15.38 -11.18
C GLU A 225 28.19 -14.89 -11.75
N VAL A 226 29.15 -14.57 -10.87
CA VAL A 226 30.56 -14.70 -11.26
C VAL A 226 30.86 -16.18 -11.41
N VAL A 227 30.65 -16.69 -12.62
CA VAL A 227 31.10 -18.00 -13.06
C VAL A 227 32.62 -18.04 -12.87
N ASP A 228 33.08 -18.83 -11.90
CA ASP A 228 34.49 -19.24 -11.78
C ASP A 228 34.82 -20.11 -13.01
N GLU A 229 35.18 -19.48 -14.12
CA GLU A 229 35.78 -20.14 -15.28
C GLU A 229 37.32 -20.13 -15.13
N ASP A 230 37.88 -21.32 -15.37
CA ASP A 230 39.27 -21.63 -15.66
C ASP A 230 40.26 -21.85 -14.51
N THR A 231 40.47 -23.13 -14.19
CA THR A 231 41.77 -23.72 -14.56
C THR A 231 41.67 -25.23 -14.85
N PHE A 232 41.65 -25.49 -16.15
CA PHE A 232 41.92 -26.69 -16.93
C PHE A 232 42.77 -27.79 -16.26
N ILE A 233 42.27 -29.03 -16.38
CA ILE A 233 43.03 -30.28 -16.26
C ILE A 233 43.78 -30.48 -17.58
N GLU A 234 45.11 -30.58 -17.56
CA GLU A 234 45.83 -31.33 -18.59
C GLU A 234 46.62 -32.47 -17.93
N ASP A 235 46.09 -33.66 -18.15
CA ASP A 235 46.75 -34.93 -18.02
C ASP A 235 47.91 -34.99 -19.03
N SER A 236 49.09 -35.41 -18.57
CA SER A 236 50.21 -35.77 -19.44
C SER A 236 50.94 -36.96 -18.85
N ILE A 237 50.48 -38.13 -19.26
CA ILE A 237 51.20 -39.39 -19.25
C ILE A 237 52.17 -39.38 -20.44
N ASP A 238 53.48 -39.34 -20.16
CA ASP A 238 54.47 -40.37 -20.55
C ASP A 238 55.81 -40.12 -19.81
#